data_AF-A0A4R1MNJ4-F1
#
_entry.id   AF-A0A4R1MNJ4-F1
#
_cell.length_a   1.000
_cell.length_b   1.000
_cell.length_c   1.000
_cell.angle_alpha   90.00
_cell.angle_beta   90.00
_cell.angle_gamma   90.00
#
_symmetry.space_group_name_H-M   'P 1'
#
loop_
_entity.id
_entity.type
_entity.pdbx_description
1 polymer ?
#
loop_
_entity_poly.entity_id
_entity_poly.type
_entity_poly.pdbx_seq_one_letter_code
_entity_poly.pdbx_strand_id
1 'polypeptide(L)'
;MKKNNKYLKVIILCLLVTTFISASNANTNFEKNEDDNHKPNEYFPFLEDSDQFSIQSTELDEIKKEAEKILKENERNVIVEEDIQNLSHEELAELNLLPLEDISKSDFQIQSEVRFLVPSYLRRQINTYYCGPAATLQAITTAGNASSIPGTTTTAKQQTLGSNGYLYTDRDNGTWIEYIPAVMNEFVPRARSWTTRTFDTSSSSKSSMQYMVRSNHSFGDAVIYLVKPGPLSYYSGNPGGHYISGSGIYYRSGSYNDYANIDLRLNDPHYSNNYYGVHIEPFNNVVDAMHKYSTERGPANIVY
;
A
#
# COMPACT_ATOMS: atom_id res chain seq x y z
N MET A 1 -33.03 9.45 -14.36
CA MET A 1 -31.87 9.18 -13.47
C MET A 1 -32.26 8.17 -12.38
N LYS A 2 -32.13 6.86 -12.61
CA LYS A 2 -32.51 5.79 -11.66
C LYS A 2 -31.53 4.58 -11.67
N LYS A 3 -30.23 4.78 -11.97
CA LYS A 3 -29.27 3.67 -12.15
C LYS A 3 -28.18 3.50 -11.08
N ASN A 4 -28.07 4.35 -10.06
CA ASN A 4 -26.93 4.28 -9.12
C ASN A 4 -27.22 3.64 -7.75
N ASN A 5 -28.39 3.03 -7.53
CA ASN A 5 -28.79 2.56 -6.20
C ASN A 5 -28.34 1.11 -5.86
N LYS A 6 -27.80 0.35 -6.82
CA LYS A 6 -27.32 -1.03 -6.57
C LYS A 6 -25.94 -1.06 -5.91
N TYR A 7 -25.00 -0.26 -6.41
CA TYR A 7 -23.62 -0.24 -5.89
C TYR A 7 -23.53 0.35 -4.48
N LEU A 8 -24.36 1.36 -4.18
CA LEU A 8 -24.42 1.96 -2.85
C LEU A 8 -24.86 0.95 -1.79
N LYS A 9 -25.80 0.06 -2.13
CA LYS A 9 -26.27 -1.00 -1.22
C LYS A 9 -25.19 -2.05 -0.95
N VAL A 10 -24.39 -2.41 -1.96
CA VAL A 10 -23.27 -3.36 -1.81
C VAL A 10 -22.18 -2.78 -0.91
N ILE A 11 -21.85 -1.50 -1.08
CA ILE A 11 -20.83 -0.81 -0.26
C ILE A 11 -21.29 -0.71 1.21
N ILE A 12 -22.56 -0.36 1.44
CA ILE A 12 -23.14 -0.31 2.80
C ILE A 12 -23.13 -1.70 3.44
N LEU A 13 -23.45 -2.76 2.67
CA LEU A 13 -23.43 -4.13 3.17
C LEU A 13 -22.02 -4.60 3.54
N CYS A 14 -21.01 -4.30 2.72
CA CYS A 14 -19.61 -4.63 3.04
C CYS A 14 -19.16 -3.93 4.34
N LEU A 15 -19.53 -2.66 4.53
CA LEU A 15 -19.20 -1.91 5.75
C LEU A 15 -19.88 -2.50 7.00
N LEU A 16 -21.15 -2.91 6.90
CA LEU A 16 -21.89 -3.53 8.01
C LEU A 16 -21.35 -4.92 8.39
N VAL A 17 -20.92 -5.72 7.41
CA VAL A 17 -20.33 -7.04 7.69
C VAL A 17 -18.99 -6.89 8.43
N THR A 18 -18.16 -5.91 8.05
CA THR A 18 -16.88 -5.68 8.73
C THR A 18 -17.02 -5.18 10.17
N THR A 19 -18.04 -4.37 10.47
CA THR A 19 -18.28 -3.90 11.85
C THR A 19 -18.86 -5.00 12.74
N PHE A 20 -19.72 -5.87 12.22
CA PHE A 20 -20.28 -7.00 12.98
C PHE A 20 -19.24 -8.04 13.38
N ILE A 21 -18.30 -8.39 12.49
CA ILE A 21 -17.20 -9.32 12.78
C ILE A 21 -16.25 -8.75 13.85
N SER A 22 -16.10 -7.43 13.89
CA SER A 22 -15.25 -6.76 14.89
C SER A 22 -15.93 -6.72 16.27
N ALA A 23 -17.25 -6.60 16.34
CA ALA A 23 -18.01 -6.59 17.58
C ALA A 23 -18.19 -7.98 18.20
N SER A 24 -18.33 -9.04 17.38
CA SER A 24 -18.46 -10.41 17.89
C SER A 24 -17.17 -10.96 18.50
N ASN A 25 -16.01 -10.51 18.04
CA ASN A 25 -14.71 -10.91 18.59
C ASN A 25 -14.36 -10.20 19.91
N ALA A 26 -15.04 -9.11 20.27
CA ALA A 26 -14.78 -8.39 21.51
C ALA A 26 -15.52 -8.99 22.73
N ASN A 27 -16.46 -9.93 22.53
CA ASN A 27 -17.38 -10.39 23.57
C ASN A 27 -17.11 -11.81 24.11
N THR A 28 -15.91 -12.34 23.92
CA THR A 28 -15.51 -13.64 24.47
C THR A 28 -14.19 -13.51 25.22
N ASN A 29 -14.23 -12.91 26.42
CA ASN A 29 -13.28 -13.14 27.51
C ASN A 29 -13.72 -12.33 28.73
N PHE A 30 -14.63 -12.88 29.52
CA PHE A 30 -14.86 -12.47 30.90
C PHE A 30 -15.08 -13.73 31.75
N GLU A 31 -13.98 -14.40 32.07
CA GLU A 31 -13.96 -15.35 33.18
C GLU A 31 -13.90 -14.55 34.49
N LYS A 32 -14.89 -14.80 35.36
CA LYS A 32 -14.95 -14.30 36.73
C LYS A 32 -13.84 -14.97 37.56
N ASN A 33 -12.92 -14.18 38.08
CA ASN A 33 -12.20 -14.52 39.30
C ASN A 33 -12.85 -13.76 40.47
N GLU A 34 -13.37 -14.51 41.44
CA GLU A 34 -13.65 -14.06 42.79
C GLU A 34 -12.31 -13.98 43.54
N ASP A 35 -11.91 -12.83 44.06
CA ASP A 35 -11.84 -12.53 45.51
C ASP A 35 -11.17 -11.16 45.77
N ASP A 36 -11.37 -10.67 47.00
CA ASP A 36 -10.67 -9.57 47.70
C ASP A 36 -11.17 -8.10 47.60
N ASN A 37 -12.03 -7.78 48.58
CA ASN A 37 -11.93 -6.67 49.54
C ASN A 37 -10.96 -5.50 49.24
N HIS A 38 -11.48 -4.41 48.66
CA HIS A 38 -11.09 -3.04 49.04
C HIS A 38 -12.13 -1.98 48.65
N LYS A 39 -12.33 -1.00 49.54
CA LYS A 39 -13.03 0.29 49.35
C LYS A 39 -12.23 1.35 50.12
N PRO A 40 -12.35 2.67 49.83
CA PRO A 40 -12.96 3.35 48.67
C PRO A 40 -12.16 4.59 48.17
N ASN A 41 -12.79 5.33 47.23
CA ASN A 41 -12.54 6.70 46.74
C ASN A 41 -11.66 6.84 45.50
N GLU A 42 -12.27 7.21 44.36
CA GLU A 42 -12.46 8.60 43.96
C GLU A 42 -13.42 8.70 42.76
N TYR A 43 -14.03 9.87 42.64
CA TYR A 43 -15.24 10.21 41.89
C TYR A 43 -14.85 10.72 40.49
N PHE A 44 -15.38 10.12 39.42
CA PHE A 44 -15.33 10.68 38.05
C PHE A 44 -16.73 10.56 37.41
N PRO A 45 -17.34 11.67 36.97
CA PRO A 45 -18.59 11.61 36.22
C PRO A 45 -18.29 11.27 34.75
N PHE A 46 -18.73 10.09 34.30
CA PHE A 46 -18.69 9.68 32.90
C PHE A 46 -20.07 9.90 32.27
N LEU A 47 -20.06 10.43 31.05
CA LEU A 47 -21.22 10.77 30.23
C LEU A 47 -22.06 9.52 29.90
N GLU A 48 -23.29 9.49 30.38
CA GLU A 48 -24.36 8.62 29.86
C GLU A 48 -24.97 9.30 28.63
N ASP A 49 -24.71 8.76 27.44
CA ASP A 49 -25.62 8.80 26.29
C ASP A 49 -25.07 7.80 25.25
N SER A 50 -25.39 6.52 25.46
CA SER A 50 -25.24 5.49 24.43
C SER A 50 -26.61 5.11 23.93
N ASP A 51 -27.05 5.76 22.85
CA ASP A 51 -28.18 5.31 22.05
C ASP A 51 -27.88 3.90 21.52
N GLN A 52 -28.50 2.90 22.16
CA GLN A 52 -28.47 1.52 21.69
C GLN A 52 -29.28 1.42 20.40
N PHE A 53 -28.58 1.32 19.26
CA PHE A 53 -29.16 0.86 18.01
C PHE A 53 -29.59 -0.61 18.16
N SER A 54 -30.83 -0.85 18.57
CA SER A 54 -31.44 -2.18 18.47
C SER A 54 -31.89 -2.39 17.02
N ILE A 55 -31.09 -3.11 16.23
CA ILE A 55 -31.57 -3.63 14.94
C ILE A 55 -32.67 -4.64 15.27
N GLN A 56 -33.89 -4.39 14.82
CA GLN A 56 -35.02 -5.28 15.06
C GLN A 56 -34.76 -6.62 14.36
N SER A 57 -35.05 -7.74 15.04
CA SER A 57 -34.72 -9.09 14.56
C SER A 57 -35.23 -9.40 13.15
N THR A 58 -36.30 -8.73 12.72
CA THR A 58 -36.87 -8.82 11.37
C THR A 58 -35.96 -8.26 10.28
N GLU A 59 -35.20 -7.19 10.54
CA GLU A 59 -34.26 -6.64 9.54
C GLU A 59 -33.05 -7.56 9.33
N LEU A 60 -32.61 -8.26 10.38
CA LEU A 60 -31.50 -9.22 10.28
C LEU A 60 -31.88 -10.44 9.44
N ASP A 61 -33.11 -10.93 9.58
CA ASP A 61 -33.61 -12.08 8.80
C ASP A 61 -33.80 -11.73 7.32
N GLU A 62 -34.21 -10.50 7.00
CA GLU A 62 -34.28 -10.01 5.61
C GLU A 62 -32.88 -9.92 4.97
N ILE A 63 -31.88 -9.44 5.71
CA ILE A 63 -30.49 -9.36 5.23
C ILE A 63 -29.93 -10.77 4.95
N LYS A 64 -30.17 -11.74 5.84
CA LYS A 64 -29.74 -13.13 5.64
C LYS A 64 -30.37 -13.74 4.39
N LYS A 65 -31.67 -13.52 4.19
CA LYS A 65 -32.40 -14.07 3.03
C LYS A 65 -31.91 -13.49 1.70
N GLU A 66 -31.55 -12.21 1.64
CA GLU A 66 -30.98 -11.59 0.44
C GLU A 66 -29.55 -12.07 0.17
N ALA A 67 -28.73 -12.28 1.21
CA ALA A 67 -27.37 -12.83 1.06
C ALA A 67 -27.38 -14.27 0.50
N GLU A 68 -28.27 -15.14 0.99
CA GLU A 68 -28.43 -16.50 0.47
C GLU A 68 -28.88 -16.53 -1.00
N LYS A 69 -29.74 -15.58 -1.39
CA LYS A 69 -30.19 -15.44 -2.78
C LYS A 69 -29.03 -15.06 -3.71
N ILE A 70 -28.19 -14.11 -3.30
CA ILE A 70 -27.00 -13.70 -4.07
C ILE A 70 -26.01 -14.86 -4.22
N LEU A 71 -25.80 -15.66 -3.15
CA LEU A 71 -24.91 -16.82 -3.21
C LEU A 71 -25.39 -17.85 -4.25
N LYS A 72 -26.70 -18.16 -4.27
CA LYS A 72 -27.33 -19.07 -5.24
C LYS A 72 -27.35 -18.54 -6.68
N GLU A 73 -27.35 -17.22 -6.88
CA GLU A 73 -27.19 -16.62 -8.20
C GLU A 73 -25.75 -16.74 -8.71
N ASN A 74 -24.76 -16.60 -7.82
CA ASN A 74 -23.35 -16.76 -8.17
C ASN A 74 -22.95 -18.23 -8.43
N GLU A 75 -23.46 -19.19 -7.66
CA GLU A 75 -23.26 -20.62 -7.94
C GLU A 75 -23.82 -21.01 -9.31
N ARG A 76 -24.94 -20.41 -9.74
CA ARG A 76 -25.48 -20.59 -11.09
C ARG A 76 -24.61 -19.98 -12.18
N ASN A 77 -23.87 -18.91 -11.89
CA ASN A 77 -22.93 -18.31 -12.86
C ASN A 77 -21.64 -19.12 -12.98
N VAL A 78 -21.22 -19.84 -11.93
CA VAL A 78 -20.07 -20.77 -12.00
C VAL A 78 -20.37 -21.97 -12.90
N ILE A 79 -21.64 -22.41 -12.97
CA ILE A 79 -22.06 -23.50 -13.88
C ILE A 79 -21.96 -23.07 -15.36
N VAL A 80 -21.96 -21.77 -15.68
CA VAL A 80 -21.77 -21.28 -17.06
C VAL A 80 -20.31 -21.41 -17.53
N GLU A 81 -19.32 -21.45 -16.63
CA GLU A 81 -17.92 -21.71 -17.01
C GLU A 81 -17.68 -23.18 -17.40
N GLU A 82 -18.47 -24.12 -16.88
CA GLU A 82 -18.41 -25.53 -17.28
C GLU A 82 -18.89 -25.75 -18.73
N ASP A 83 -19.86 -24.95 -19.20
CA ASP A 83 -20.34 -25.02 -20.59
C ASP A 83 -19.32 -24.45 -21.60
N ILE A 84 -18.42 -23.56 -21.18
CA ILE A 84 -17.30 -23.06 -22.03
C ILE A 84 -16.30 -24.19 -22.33
N GLN A 85 -16.15 -25.18 -21.43
CA GLN A 85 -15.26 -26.32 -21.63
C GLN A 85 -15.79 -27.35 -22.63
N ASN A 86 -17.07 -27.25 -23.04
CA ASN A 86 -17.71 -28.16 -23.98
C ASN A 86 -17.95 -27.55 -25.37
N LEU A 87 -17.49 -26.31 -25.61
CA LEU A 87 -17.57 -25.69 -26.93
C LEU A 87 -16.69 -26.43 -27.94
N SER A 88 -17.22 -26.63 -29.14
CA SER A 88 -16.46 -27.23 -30.24
C SER A 88 -15.31 -26.31 -30.69
N HIS A 89 -14.27 -26.88 -31.30
CA HIS A 89 -13.13 -26.11 -31.82
C HIS A 89 -13.55 -25.01 -32.82
N GLU A 90 -14.69 -25.18 -33.49
CA GLU A 90 -15.23 -24.23 -34.47
C GLU A 90 -15.87 -23.00 -33.77
N GLU A 91 -16.50 -23.18 -32.62
CA GLU A 91 -17.08 -22.10 -31.81
C GLU A 91 -16.01 -21.25 -31.09
N LEU A 92 -14.89 -21.88 -30.70
CA LEU A 92 -13.75 -21.17 -30.10
C LEU A 92 -12.98 -20.31 -31.12
N ALA A 93 -13.01 -20.67 -32.40
CA ALA A 93 -12.33 -19.94 -33.47
C ALA A 93 -13.03 -18.61 -33.82
N GLU A 94 -14.36 -18.49 -33.65
CA GLU A 94 -15.09 -17.23 -33.87
C GLU A 94 -14.77 -16.16 -32.80
N LEU A 95 -14.25 -16.55 -31.63
CA LEU A 95 -13.92 -15.66 -30.51
C LEU A 95 -12.55 -14.95 -30.63
N ASN A 96 -11.79 -15.19 -31.71
CA ASN A 96 -10.54 -14.48 -32.02
C ASN A 96 -9.44 -14.58 -30.93
N LEU A 97 -9.44 -15.68 -30.17
CA LEU A 97 -8.36 -16.02 -29.24
C LEU A 97 -7.35 -16.91 -29.99
N LEU A 98 -6.11 -16.43 -30.09
CA LEU A 98 -4.99 -17.06 -30.81
C LEU A 98 -4.75 -18.53 -30.40
N PRO A 99 -4.19 -19.39 -31.28
CA PRO A 99 -4.08 -20.83 -31.05
C PRO A 99 -3.04 -21.17 -29.98
N LEU A 100 -3.44 -22.01 -29.03
CA LEU A 100 -2.58 -22.70 -28.08
C LEU A 100 -1.94 -23.90 -28.77
N GLU A 101 -0.72 -23.73 -29.28
CA GLU A 101 0.14 -24.86 -29.64
C GLU A 101 0.96 -25.31 -28.42
N ASP A 102 0.77 -26.59 -28.07
CA ASP A 102 1.62 -27.48 -27.28
C ASP A 102 2.42 -26.89 -26.11
N ILE A 103 1.77 -26.78 -24.94
CA ILE A 103 2.45 -26.79 -23.65
C ILE A 103 2.40 -28.23 -23.11
N SER A 104 3.55 -28.88 -23.07
CA SER A 104 3.69 -30.19 -22.42
C SER A 104 3.27 -30.08 -20.96
N LYS A 105 2.42 -31.02 -20.51
CA LYS A 105 1.85 -31.09 -19.16
C LYS A 105 2.87 -31.39 -18.04
N SER A 106 4.18 -31.23 -18.26
CA SER A 106 5.23 -31.61 -17.30
C SER A 106 5.94 -30.45 -16.59
N ASP A 107 5.73 -29.18 -16.95
CA ASP A 107 6.44 -28.05 -16.33
C ASP A 107 5.55 -26.86 -15.90
N PHE A 108 4.23 -27.04 -15.84
CA PHE A 108 3.33 -25.98 -15.35
C PHE A 108 3.28 -25.94 -13.81
N GLN A 109 4.42 -25.71 -13.16
CA GLN A 109 4.41 -25.01 -11.88
C GLN A 109 4.17 -23.53 -12.18
N ILE A 110 2.90 -23.11 -12.21
CA ILE A 110 2.58 -21.70 -12.06
C ILE A 110 3.03 -21.32 -10.64
N GLN A 111 4.28 -20.90 -10.46
CA GLN A 111 4.60 -20.04 -9.35
C GLN A 111 3.86 -18.74 -9.63
N SER A 112 2.67 -18.60 -9.05
CA SER A 112 1.87 -17.39 -9.20
C SER A 112 2.63 -16.27 -8.50
N GLU A 113 3.32 -15.46 -9.29
CA GLU A 113 3.95 -14.27 -8.76
C GLU A 113 2.88 -13.37 -8.14
N VAL A 114 2.95 -13.18 -6.83
CA VAL A 114 2.10 -12.20 -6.16
C VAL A 114 2.74 -10.84 -6.34
N ARG A 115 1.97 -9.87 -6.83
CA ARG A 115 2.44 -8.51 -7.10
C ARG A 115 1.49 -7.49 -6.47
N PHE A 116 2.04 -6.57 -5.70
CA PHE A 116 1.31 -5.39 -5.23
C PHE A 116 1.93 -4.19 -5.91
N LEU A 117 1.20 -3.58 -6.85
CA LEU A 117 1.70 -2.51 -7.71
C LEU A 117 0.76 -1.32 -7.62
N VAL A 118 1.35 -0.13 -7.59
CA VAL A 118 0.62 1.14 -7.64
C VAL A 118 1.02 1.91 -8.89
N PRO A 119 0.12 2.76 -9.46
CA PRO A 119 0.47 3.60 -10.60
C PRO A 119 1.75 4.39 -10.36
N SER A 120 2.62 4.44 -11.35
CA SER A 120 3.93 5.05 -11.24
C SER A 120 4.07 6.22 -12.19
N TYR A 121 4.31 7.41 -11.64
CA TYR A 121 4.53 8.62 -12.42
C TYR A 121 5.95 9.10 -12.22
N LEU A 122 6.86 8.78 -13.14
CA LEU A 122 8.24 9.24 -13.04
C LEU A 122 8.32 10.76 -13.09
N ARG A 123 9.03 11.33 -12.11
CA ARG A 123 9.34 12.76 -12.02
C ARG A 123 10.83 12.90 -11.75
N ARG A 124 11.55 13.49 -12.70
CA ARG A 124 12.96 13.81 -12.51
C ARG A 124 13.11 14.98 -11.56
N GLN A 125 14.05 14.90 -10.62
CA GLN A 125 14.43 16.02 -9.78
C GLN A 125 14.99 17.15 -10.64
N ILE A 126 14.65 18.40 -10.30
CA ILE A 126 15.01 19.57 -11.12
C ILE A 126 16.50 19.95 -11.03
N ASN A 127 17.20 19.52 -9.98
CA ASN A 127 18.63 19.73 -9.75
C ASN A 127 19.16 18.65 -8.79
N THR A 128 20.44 18.66 -8.43
CA THR A 128 21.11 17.58 -7.68
C THR A 128 20.64 17.36 -6.23
N TYR A 129 19.87 18.26 -5.64
CA TYR A 129 19.44 18.19 -4.23
C TYR A 129 17.91 18.10 -4.06
N TYR A 130 17.16 18.00 -5.16
CA TYR A 130 15.69 17.94 -5.19
C TYR A 130 15.10 16.52 -5.23
N CYS A 131 15.86 15.48 -4.86
CA CYS A 131 15.34 14.11 -4.85
C CYS A 131 14.16 13.94 -3.88
N GLY A 132 14.14 14.67 -2.75
CA GLY A 132 13.01 14.69 -1.80
C GLY A 132 11.71 15.20 -2.44
N PRO A 133 11.63 16.46 -2.90
CA PRO A 133 10.43 17.00 -3.56
C PRO A 133 9.99 16.18 -4.76
N ALA A 134 10.93 15.63 -5.52
CA ALA A 134 10.62 14.78 -6.65
C ALA A 134 9.97 13.45 -6.20
N ALA A 135 10.57 12.72 -5.25
CA ALA A 135 10.01 11.48 -4.72
C ALA A 135 8.65 11.69 -4.03
N THR A 136 8.51 12.77 -3.24
CA THR A 136 7.25 13.18 -2.64
C THR A 136 6.18 13.49 -3.69
N LEU A 137 6.53 14.22 -4.76
CA LEU A 137 5.60 14.48 -5.86
C LEU A 137 5.18 13.17 -6.56
N GLN A 138 6.09 12.21 -6.76
CA GLN A 138 5.75 10.91 -7.33
C GLN A 138 4.72 10.19 -6.45
N ALA A 139 4.93 10.14 -5.13
CA ALA A 139 4.00 9.49 -4.20
C ALA A 139 2.63 10.17 -4.14
N ILE A 140 2.57 11.51 -4.06
CA ILE A 140 1.30 12.27 -4.10
C ILE A 140 0.58 12.08 -5.43
N THR A 141 1.32 12.01 -6.55
CA THR A 141 0.73 11.74 -7.87
C THR A 141 0.17 10.33 -7.96
N THR A 142 0.87 9.33 -7.42
CA THR A 142 0.40 7.94 -7.32
C THR A 142 -0.91 7.85 -6.56
N ALA A 143 -1.05 8.60 -5.47
CA ALA A 143 -2.29 8.70 -4.70
C ALA A 143 -3.40 9.54 -5.41
N GLY A 144 -3.20 9.99 -6.65
CA GLY A 144 -4.18 10.75 -7.41
C GLY A 144 -4.33 12.23 -7.00
N ASN A 145 -3.46 12.73 -6.14
CA ASN A 145 -3.58 14.05 -5.51
C ASN A 145 -2.61 15.10 -6.06
N ALA A 146 -1.98 14.88 -7.22
CA ALA A 146 -1.02 15.85 -7.75
C ALA A 146 -1.63 17.24 -8.02
N SER A 147 -2.93 17.34 -8.27
CA SER A 147 -3.63 18.60 -8.55
C SER A 147 -3.77 19.52 -7.35
N SER A 148 -3.69 19.00 -6.12
CA SER A 148 -3.78 19.82 -4.90
C SER A 148 -2.49 20.59 -4.60
N ILE A 149 -1.37 20.22 -5.22
CA ILE A 149 -0.09 20.91 -5.08
C ILE A 149 -0.08 22.18 -5.96
N PRO A 150 0.14 23.38 -5.40
CA PRO A 150 0.29 24.60 -6.17
C PRO A 150 1.37 24.51 -7.25
N GLY A 151 1.04 24.99 -8.45
CA GLY A 151 1.92 25.00 -9.62
C GLY A 151 1.31 24.27 -10.82
N THR A 152 1.53 24.79 -12.02
CA THR A 152 0.95 24.23 -13.26
C THR A 152 1.85 23.22 -13.95
N THR A 153 3.15 23.21 -13.64
CA THR A 153 4.14 22.30 -14.23
C THR A 153 4.75 21.39 -13.17
N THR A 154 5.36 20.28 -13.58
CA THR A 154 6.12 19.39 -12.67
C THR A 154 7.22 20.16 -11.93
N THR A 155 7.94 21.05 -12.62
CA THR A 155 8.98 21.89 -12.02
C THR A 155 8.40 22.81 -10.96
N ALA A 156 7.30 23.51 -11.26
CA ALA A 156 6.65 24.40 -10.30
C ALA A 156 6.16 23.67 -9.06
N LYS A 157 5.58 22.47 -9.22
CA LYS A 157 5.14 21.64 -8.08
C LYS A 157 6.29 21.16 -7.21
N GLN A 158 7.42 20.75 -7.82
CA GLN A 158 8.62 20.42 -7.05
C GLN A 158 9.17 21.64 -6.32
N GLN A 159 9.15 22.84 -6.93
CA GLN A 159 9.57 24.08 -6.27
C GLN A 159 8.65 24.43 -5.10
N THR A 160 7.33 24.28 -5.24
CA THR A 160 6.36 24.43 -4.14
C THR A 160 6.71 23.48 -3.00
N LEU A 161 6.79 22.16 -3.28
CA LEU A 161 7.12 21.15 -2.26
C LEU A 161 8.49 21.40 -1.62
N GLY A 162 9.49 21.85 -2.38
CA GLY A 162 10.83 22.14 -1.87
C GLY A 162 10.95 23.40 -1.02
N SER A 163 9.92 24.26 -1.00
CA SER A 163 9.97 25.52 -0.26
C SER A 163 10.01 25.33 1.26
N ASN A 164 10.35 26.39 1.99
CA ASN A 164 10.34 26.44 3.46
C ASN A 164 8.93 26.28 4.07
N GLY A 165 7.86 26.33 3.27
CA GLY A 165 6.51 26.02 3.75
C GLY A 165 6.25 24.51 3.87
N TYR A 166 7.09 23.68 3.24
CA TYR A 166 6.86 22.25 3.07
C TYR A 166 8.10 21.44 3.47
N LEU A 167 8.98 21.11 2.53
CA LEU A 167 10.08 20.16 2.74
C LEU A 167 11.41 20.81 3.14
N TYR A 168 11.49 22.14 3.24
CA TYR A 168 12.72 22.87 3.60
C TYR A 168 13.92 22.40 2.77
N THR A 169 13.75 22.29 1.45
CA THR A 169 14.78 21.74 0.56
C THR A 169 15.75 22.82 0.11
N ASP A 170 17.02 22.67 0.48
CA ASP A 170 18.08 23.59 0.08
C ASP A 170 19.31 22.85 -0.48
N ARG A 171 20.26 23.62 -1.02
CA ARG A 171 21.45 23.08 -1.68
C ARG A 171 22.40 22.36 -0.72
N ASP A 172 22.49 22.83 0.51
CA ASP A 172 23.50 22.42 1.48
C ASP A 172 23.02 21.18 2.26
N ASN A 173 21.71 21.09 2.52
CA ASN A 173 21.09 20.05 3.33
C ASN A 173 20.26 19.04 2.51
N GLY A 174 19.80 19.40 1.31
CA GLY A 174 18.77 18.64 0.62
C GLY A 174 17.45 18.69 1.40
N THR A 175 16.74 17.57 1.46
CA THR A 175 15.46 17.44 2.19
C THR A 175 15.65 16.62 3.46
N TRP A 176 15.04 17.08 4.55
CA TRP A 176 14.97 16.33 5.80
C TRP A 176 13.72 15.45 5.83
N ILE A 177 13.88 14.19 6.22
CA ILE A 177 12.83 13.17 6.08
C ILE A 177 11.65 13.42 7.00
N GLU A 178 11.87 14.05 8.15
CA GLU A 178 10.86 14.37 9.15
C GLU A 178 9.76 15.31 8.64
N TYR A 179 10.03 16.11 7.59
CA TYR A 179 9.02 16.98 6.99
C TYR A 179 8.11 16.25 6.01
N ILE A 180 8.58 15.13 5.42
CA ILE A 180 7.83 14.42 4.39
C ILE A 180 6.46 13.91 4.92
N PRO A 181 6.34 13.28 6.11
CA PRO A 181 5.04 12.85 6.62
C PRO A 181 4.01 13.97 6.74
N ALA A 182 4.41 15.16 7.23
CA ALA A 182 3.50 16.30 7.37
C ALA A 182 2.96 16.73 6.00
N VAL A 183 3.86 16.85 5.01
CA VAL A 183 3.50 17.18 3.62
C VAL A 183 2.60 16.10 3.00
N MET A 184 2.91 14.82 3.24
CA MET A 184 2.09 13.71 2.75
C MET A 184 0.69 13.72 3.39
N ASN A 185 0.58 14.03 4.68
CA ASN A 185 -0.71 14.13 5.38
C ASN A 185 -1.54 15.35 4.93
N GLU A 186 -0.90 16.43 4.52
CA GLU A 186 -1.58 17.61 3.95
C GLU A 186 -2.19 17.31 2.58
N PHE A 187 -1.42 16.67 1.68
CA PHE A 187 -1.86 16.48 0.29
C PHE A 187 -2.54 15.13 0.04
N VAL A 188 -2.34 14.14 0.89
CA VAL A 188 -2.91 12.79 0.79
C VAL A 188 -3.54 12.42 2.14
N PRO A 189 -4.66 13.06 2.52
CA PRO A 189 -5.32 12.81 3.78
C PRO A 189 -5.88 11.38 3.83
N ARG A 190 -5.67 10.70 4.96
CA ARG A 190 -6.10 9.31 5.20
C ARG A 190 -6.59 9.10 6.63
N ALA A 191 -7.29 8.00 6.84
CA ALA A 191 -7.66 7.52 8.17
C ALA A 191 -6.42 7.15 9.02
N ARG A 192 -5.34 6.69 8.38
CA ARG A 192 -4.04 6.47 9.03
C ARG A 192 -3.04 7.48 8.47
N SER A 193 -2.49 8.30 9.35
CA SER A 193 -1.50 9.31 8.98
C SER A 193 -0.20 8.66 8.49
N TRP A 194 0.40 9.30 7.50
CA TRP A 194 1.77 9.01 7.07
C TRP A 194 2.74 9.23 8.22
N THR A 195 3.74 8.38 8.33
CA THR A 195 4.78 8.46 9.36
C THR A 195 6.14 8.04 8.81
N THR A 196 7.20 8.26 9.59
CA THR A 196 8.52 7.70 9.30
C THR A 196 8.80 6.46 10.15
N ARG A 197 9.68 5.60 9.65
CA ARG A 197 10.27 4.52 10.45
C ARG A 197 11.72 4.26 10.07
N THR A 198 12.42 3.60 10.97
CA THR A 198 13.77 3.07 10.79
C THR A 198 13.73 1.58 10.61
N PHE A 199 14.43 1.09 9.59
CA PHE A 199 14.70 -0.33 9.43
C PHE A 199 16.21 -0.63 9.42
N ASP A 200 16.55 -1.79 9.96
CA ASP A 200 17.88 -2.39 9.91
C ASP A 200 17.83 -3.74 9.17
N THR A 201 18.96 -4.46 9.17
CA THR A 201 19.10 -5.74 8.45
C THR A 201 18.57 -6.96 9.21
N SER A 202 18.01 -6.78 10.42
CA SER A 202 17.45 -7.89 11.19
C SER A 202 16.19 -8.47 10.54
N SER A 203 15.95 -9.77 10.75
CA SER A 203 14.77 -10.44 10.18
C SER A 203 13.43 -9.81 10.62
N SER A 204 13.34 -9.32 11.86
CA SER A 204 12.13 -8.64 12.37
C SER A 204 11.89 -7.29 11.67
N SER A 205 12.95 -6.52 11.42
CA SER A 205 12.90 -5.29 10.62
C SER A 205 12.48 -5.58 9.18
N LYS A 206 13.08 -6.60 8.55
CA LYS A 206 12.74 -7.02 7.18
C LYS A 206 11.28 -7.42 7.05
N SER A 207 10.78 -8.26 7.96
CA SER A 207 9.37 -8.66 8.02
C SER A 207 8.43 -7.47 8.16
N SER A 208 8.76 -6.54 9.08
CA SER A 208 7.98 -5.34 9.32
C SER A 208 7.95 -4.41 8.11
N MET A 209 9.10 -4.17 7.47
CA MET A 209 9.20 -3.35 6.26
C MET A 209 8.38 -3.96 5.12
N GLN A 210 8.54 -5.25 4.86
CA GLN A 210 7.78 -5.97 3.83
C GLN A 210 6.27 -5.83 4.05
N TYR A 211 5.80 -6.07 5.29
CA TYR A 211 4.38 -5.93 5.63
C TYR A 211 3.87 -4.52 5.34
N MET A 212 4.62 -3.49 5.74
CA MET A 212 4.23 -2.09 5.55
C MET A 212 4.22 -1.67 4.09
N VAL A 213 5.25 -2.04 3.32
CA VAL A 213 5.32 -1.75 1.88
C VAL A 213 4.14 -2.40 1.17
N ARG A 214 3.91 -3.69 1.42
CA ARG A 214 2.75 -4.42 0.89
C ARG A 214 1.43 -3.75 1.27
N SER A 215 1.25 -3.43 2.55
CA SER A 215 0.01 -2.82 3.04
C SER A 215 -0.26 -1.47 2.37
N ASN A 216 0.76 -0.62 2.21
CA ASN A 216 0.60 0.66 1.51
C ASN A 216 0.24 0.48 0.04
N HIS A 217 0.93 -0.43 -0.65
CA HIS A 217 0.62 -0.71 -2.05
C HIS A 217 -0.80 -1.25 -2.22
N SER A 218 -1.32 -2.05 -1.29
CA SER A 218 -2.73 -2.49 -1.29
C SER A 218 -3.74 -1.35 -1.13
N PHE A 219 -3.35 -0.20 -0.56
CA PHE A 219 -4.18 1.00 -0.49
C PHE A 219 -4.02 1.92 -1.70
N GLY A 220 -3.19 1.56 -2.69
CA GLY A 220 -2.95 2.36 -3.88
C GLY A 220 -1.79 3.34 -3.73
N ASP A 221 -0.96 3.19 -2.69
CA ASP A 221 -0.05 4.24 -2.24
C ASP A 221 1.42 3.85 -2.35
N ALA A 222 2.24 4.73 -2.91
CA ALA A 222 3.68 4.55 -2.96
C ALA A 222 4.34 4.89 -1.61
N VAL A 223 5.39 4.16 -1.25
CA VAL A 223 6.27 4.51 -0.12
C VAL A 223 7.42 5.38 -0.59
N ILE A 224 8.11 6.09 0.31
CA ILE A 224 9.31 6.86 -0.01
C ILE A 224 10.46 6.34 0.83
N TYR A 225 11.51 5.84 0.17
CA TYR A 225 12.74 5.39 0.83
C TYR A 225 13.77 6.51 0.86
N LEU A 226 14.52 6.60 1.96
CA LEU A 226 15.75 7.39 2.05
C LEU A 226 16.92 6.42 2.19
N VAL A 227 17.78 6.41 1.18
CA VAL A 227 18.81 5.40 1.02
C VAL A 227 20.20 6.01 0.84
N LYS A 228 21.22 5.22 1.16
CA LYS A 228 22.55 5.34 0.59
C LYS A 228 22.62 4.38 -0.58
N PRO A 229 22.65 4.83 -1.84
CA PRO A 229 22.29 3.95 -2.95
C PRO A 229 23.43 3.01 -3.38
N GLY A 230 24.60 3.04 -2.73
CA GLY A 230 25.72 2.14 -3.05
C GLY A 230 25.40 0.63 -3.04
N PRO A 231 24.49 0.12 -2.18
CA PRO A 231 24.02 -1.27 -2.26
C PRO A 231 22.99 -1.56 -3.36
N LEU A 232 22.42 -0.55 -4.03
CA LEU A 232 21.47 -0.76 -5.14
C LEU A 232 22.23 -1.17 -6.40
N SER A 233 21.77 -2.21 -7.10
CA SER A 233 22.54 -2.84 -8.18
C SER A 233 22.77 -1.92 -9.39
N TYR A 234 21.87 -0.97 -9.63
CA TYR A 234 21.98 -0.01 -10.74
C TYR A 234 22.80 1.26 -10.41
N TYR A 235 23.33 1.41 -9.20
CA TYR A 235 24.19 2.54 -8.83
C TYR A 235 25.67 2.17 -8.89
N SER A 236 26.42 2.85 -9.76
CA SER A 236 27.88 2.84 -9.72
C SER A 236 28.37 3.95 -8.80
N GLY A 237 28.50 3.68 -7.51
CA GLY A 237 29.16 4.58 -6.54
C GLY A 237 28.38 4.78 -5.24
N ASN A 238 28.92 5.63 -4.35
CA ASN A 238 28.36 5.86 -3.03
C ASN A 238 28.02 7.35 -2.83
N PRO A 239 27.00 7.89 -3.53
CA PRO A 239 26.60 9.28 -3.38
C PRO A 239 26.03 9.54 -1.97
N GLY A 240 25.63 10.79 -1.72
CA GLY A 240 24.93 11.18 -0.50
C GLY A 240 23.61 10.42 -0.29
N GLY A 241 22.86 10.79 0.75
CA GLY A 241 21.49 10.30 0.91
C GLY A 241 20.64 10.63 -0.32
N HIS A 242 19.75 9.72 -0.70
CA HIS A 242 18.90 9.87 -1.89
C HIS A 242 17.48 9.38 -1.60
N TYR A 243 16.48 10.15 -2.02
CA TYR A 243 15.08 9.76 -1.89
C TYR A 243 14.60 9.07 -3.17
N ILE A 244 13.91 7.94 -3.00
CA ILE A 244 13.39 7.09 -4.08
C ILE A 244 11.96 6.69 -3.72
N SER A 245 11.01 6.74 -4.65
CA SER A 245 9.66 6.22 -4.37
C SER A 245 9.54 4.73 -4.70
N GLY A 246 8.91 3.95 -3.82
CA GLY A 246 8.61 2.54 -4.00
C GLY A 246 7.19 2.34 -4.51
N SER A 247 7.06 1.80 -5.72
CA SER A 247 5.78 1.64 -6.41
C SER A 247 5.32 0.19 -6.58
N GLY A 248 6.07 -0.75 -6.01
CA GLY A 248 5.66 -2.13 -6.03
C GLY A 248 6.55 -3.06 -5.22
N ILE A 249 5.98 -4.24 -4.92
CA ILE A 249 6.66 -5.37 -4.31
C ILE A 249 6.25 -6.65 -5.05
N TYR A 250 7.24 -7.47 -5.40
CA TYR A 250 7.10 -8.71 -6.17
C TYR A 250 7.56 -9.90 -5.33
N TYR A 251 6.79 -11.00 -5.36
CA TYR A 251 7.12 -12.26 -4.70
C TYR A 251 7.38 -13.33 -5.77
N ARG A 252 8.64 -13.57 -6.13
CA ARG A 252 9.03 -14.46 -7.25
C ARG A 252 8.59 -15.90 -7.03
N SER A 253 8.71 -16.38 -5.79
CA SER A 253 8.37 -17.76 -5.40
C SER A 253 7.01 -17.90 -4.74
N GLY A 254 6.20 -16.84 -4.69
CA GLY A 254 4.96 -16.78 -3.90
C GLY A 254 5.17 -16.82 -2.38
N SER A 255 6.41 -17.01 -1.89
CA SER A 255 6.74 -17.06 -0.47
C SER A 255 6.94 -15.65 0.11
N TYR A 256 6.17 -15.34 1.16
CA TYR A 256 6.32 -14.09 1.90
C TYR A 256 7.52 -14.08 2.86
N ASN A 257 8.10 -15.24 3.19
CA ASN A 257 9.15 -15.33 4.21
C ASN A 257 10.57 -15.44 3.61
N ASP A 258 10.68 -15.47 2.28
CA ASP A 258 11.94 -15.62 1.58
C ASP A 258 12.39 -14.28 0.96
N TYR A 259 13.10 -13.47 1.75
CA TYR A 259 13.58 -12.16 1.33
C TYR A 259 14.51 -12.19 0.10
N ALA A 260 15.12 -13.34 -0.21
CA ALA A 260 15.95 -13.47 -1.41
C ALA A 260 15.11 -13.53 -2.70
N ASN A 261 13.82 -13.85 -2.58
CA ASN A 261 12.86 -13.95 -3.68
C ASN A 261 11.84 -12.81 -3.69
N ILE A 262 12.16 -11.70 -3.01
CA ILE A 262 11.36 -10.47 -3.04
C ILE A 262 12.13 -9.39 -3.79
N ASP A 263 11.46 -8.72 -4.72
CA ASP A 263 11.95 -7.49 -5.34
C ASP A 263 11.06 -6.30 -5.03
N LEU A 264 11.63 -5.11 -5.09
CA LEU A 264 10.93 -3.84 -5.01
C LEU A 264 11.02 -3.09 -6.34
N ARG A 265 9.89 -2.51 -6.76
CA ARG A 265 9.84 -1.56 -7.89
C ARG A 265 10.18 -0.17 -7.38
N LEU A 266 11.35 0.33 -7.77
CA LEU A 266 11.84 1.66 -7.42
C LEU A 266 11.61 2.64 -8.56
N ASN A 267 11.11 3.82 -8.25
CA ASN A 267 11.02 4.96 -9.16
C ASN A 267 12.06 5.98 -8.71
N ASP A 268 13.18 6.01 -9.40
CA ASP A 268 14.30 6.86 -9.05
C ASP A 268 14.15 8.24 -9.71
N PRO A 269 13.98 9.33 -8.93
CA PRO A 269 13.90 10.67 -9.47
C PRO A 269 15.24 11.28 -9.87
N HIS A 270 16.35 10.52 -9.87
CA HIS A 270 17.71 11.06 -10.03
C HIS A 270 17.88 12.08 -11.16
N TYR A 271 18.75 13.08 -10.97
CA TYR A 271 18.98 14.14 -11.97
C TYR A 271 19.66 13.61 -13.25
N SER A 272 20.67 12.73 -13.07
CA SER A 272 21.38 12.05 -14.16
C SER A 272 20.53 10.99 -14.84
N ASN A 273 20.59 10.96 -16.18
CA ASN A 273 19.96 9.92 -17.01
C ASN A 273 20.42 8.49 -16.68
N ASN A 274 21.62 8.33 -16.12
CA ASN A 274 22.16 6.99 -15.83
C ASN A 274 21.40 6.27 -14.71
N TYR A 275 20.80 7.04 -13.79
CA TYR A 275 20.10 6.49 -12.61
C TYR A 275 18.60 6.80 -12.62
N TYR A 276 18.17 7.82 -13.36
CA TYR A 276 16.75 8.17 -13.49
C TYR A 276 15.96 7.04 -14.16
N GLY A 277 14.86 6.59 -13.54
CA GLY A 277 13.97 5.63 -14.17
C GLY A 277 13.24 4.73 -13.21
N VAL A 278 12.66 3.66 -13.76
CA VAL A 278 12.08 2.56 -12.99
C VAL A 278 13.13 1.45 -12.90
N HIS A 279 13.37 0.96 -11.70
CA HIS A 279 14.29 -0.14 -11.43
C HIS A 279 13.61 -1.23 -10.63
N ILE A 280 14.04 -2.47 -10.83
CA ILE A 280 13.65 -3.61 -10.01
C ILE A 280 14.86 -4.00 -9.19
N GLU A 281 14.76 -3.92 -7.88
CA GLU A 281 15.86 -4.20 -6.97
C GLU A 281 15.50 -5.31 -5.98
N PRO A 282 16.43 -6.27 -5.71
CA PRO A 282 16.26 -7.23 -4.63
C PRO A 282 15.97 -6.53 -3.30
N PHE A 283 15.02 -7.07 -2.55
CA PHE A 283 14.57 -6.51 -1.27
C PHE A 283 15.74 -6.29 -0.30
N ASN A 284 16.66 -7.25 -0.22
CA ASN A 284 17.86 -7.14 0.63
C ASN A 284 18.74 -5.94 0.25
N ASN A 285 18.91 -5.64 -1.04
CA ASN A 285 19.69 -4.48 -1.49
C ASN A 285 19.07 -3.17 -0.98
N VAL A 286 17.74 -3.05 -1.04
CA VAL A 286 17.04 -1.85 -0.57
C VAL A 286 17.14 -1.72 0.95
N VAL A 287 16.98 -2.81 1.70
CA VAL A 287 17.17 -2.83 3.16
C VAL A 287 18.60 -2.42 3.53
N ASP A 288 19.60 -2.97 2.85
CA ASP A 288 21.01 -2.64 3.08
C ASP A 288 21.30 -1.17 2.75
N ALA A 289 20.71 -0.64 1.68
CA ALA A 289 20.81 0.77 1.30
C ALA A 289 20.17 1.72 2.34
N MET A 290 19.02 1.33 2.90
CA MET A 290 18.34 2.05 3.98
C MET A 290 19.11 1.98 5.31
N HIS A 291 19.64 0.81 5.65
CA HIS A 291 20.41 0.60 6.88
C HIS A 291 21.75 1.33 6.84
N LYS A 292 22.42 1.33 5.69
CA LYS A 292 23.64 2.11 5.48
C LYS A 292 23.39 3.61 5.63
N TYR A 293 22.27 4.12 5.15
CA TYR A 293 21.89 5.51 5.44
C TYR A 293 21.74 5.74 6.94
N SER A 294 21.01 4.85 7.64
CA SER A 294 20.66 5.13 9.02
C SER A 294 21.83 5.06 10.00
N THR A 295 22.79 4.20 9.73
CA THR A 295 24.05 4.10 10.47
C THR A 295 24.98 5.28 10.24
N GLU A 296 24.97 5.90 9.04
CA GLU A 296 25.84 7.03 8.71
C GLU A 296 25.23 8.40 9.06
N ARG A 297 23.90 8.55 8.97
CA ARG A 297 23.26 9.90 8.92
C ARG A 297 22.01 10.10 9.76
N GLY A 298 21.39 9.07 10.34
CA GLY A 298 20.27 9.25 11.27
C GLY A 298 19.15 8.21 11.11
N PRO A 299 18.25 8.08 12.10
CA PRO A 299 17.43 6.89 12.25
C PRO A 299 16.40 6.69 11.12
N ALA A 300 15.62 7.70 10.72
CA ALA A 300 14.50 7.48 9.81
C ALA A 300 14.95 7.21 8.36
N ASN A 301 14.41 6.17 7.72
CA ASN A 301 14.79 5.78 6.36
C ASN A 301 13.63 5.38 5.43
N ILE A 302 12.38 5.47 5.88
CA ILE A 302 11.19 5.30 5.03
C ILE A 302 10.01 6.13 5.52
N VAL A 303 9.19 6.61 4.58
CA VAL A 303 7.87 7.22 4.78
C VAL A 303 6.79 6.32 4.17
N TYR A 304 5.72 6.06 4.93
CA TYR A 304 4.66 5.11 4.60
C TYR A 304 3.36 5.45 5.33
#